data_AF-A0A521G2B1-F1
#
_entry.id   AF-A0A521G2B1-F1
#
_cell.length_a   1.000
_cell.length_b   1.000
_cell.length_c   1.000
_cell.angle_alpha   90.00
_cell.angle_beta   90.00
_cell.angle_gamma   90.00
#
_symmetry.space_group_name_H-M   'P 1'
#
loop_
_entity.id
_entity.type
_entity.pdbx_description
1 polymer ?
#
loop_
_entity_poly.entity_id
_entity_poly.type
_entity_poly.pdbx_seq_one_letter_code
_entity_poly.pdbx_strand_id
1 'polypeptide(L)'
;MSTAEVMTAALTAVAFFGGDHEKSCNFLKEYQYIPCMISKSRFNRRVAGIPEFVWRGLADWLASAAHGADSPKIYIADSFPVPVCRNIRIKRCKIYNGNVSEDILPVSGNIFTG
;
A
#
# COMPACT_ATOMS: atom_id res chain seq x y z
N MET A 1 20.40 -14.95 -1.57
CA MET A 1 19.34 -13.93 -1.51
C MET A 1 19.57 -12.98 -0.33
N SER A 2 20.19 -11.84 -0.61
CA SER A 2 20.42 -10.69 0.26
C SER A 2 19.13 -9.86 0.43
N THR A 3 19.12 -8.91 1.36
CA THR A 3 17.98 -8.00 1.56
C THR A 3 17.71 -7.13 0.33
N ALA A 4 18.77 -6.66 -0.34
CA ALA A 4 18.64 -5.90 -1.58
C ALA A 4 17.95 -6.72 -2.68
N GLU A 5 18.35 -7.99 -2.86
CA GLU A 5 17.71 -8.90 -3.82
C GLU A 5 16.22 -9.14 -3.49
N VAL A 6 15.87 -9.25 -2.21
CA VAL A 6 14.46 -9.35 -1.77
C VAL A 6 13.69 -8.08 -2.10
N MET A 7 14.27 -6.90 -1.84
CA MET A 7 13.63 -5.63 -2.11
C MET A 7 13.43 -5.39 -3.61
N THR A 8 14.44 -5.68 -4.42
CA THR A 8 14.35 -5.57 -5.88
C THR A 8 13.26 -6.48 -6.43
N ALA A 9 13.18 -7.73 -5.99
CA ALA A 9 12.13 -8.65 -6.41
C ALA A 9 10.72 -8.21 -6.00
N ALA A 10 10.58 -7.56 -4.84
CA ALA A 10 9.31 -6.98 -4.42
C ALA A 10 8.92 -5.76 -5.28
N LEU A 11 9.88 -4.90 -5.61
CA LEU A 11 9.67 -3.73 -6.47
C LEU A 11 9.27 -4.14 -7.89
N THR A 12 9.95 -5.13 -8.48
CA THR A 12 9.62 -5.64 -9.81
C THR A 12 8.23 -6.28 -9.85
N ALA A 13 7.79 -6.92 -8.76
CA ALA A 13 6.44 -7.44 -8.63
C ALA A 13 5.38 -6.33 -8.73
N VAL A 14 5.59 -5.24 -8.00
CA VAL A 14 4.67 -4.09 -8.01
C VAL A 14 4.72 -3.34 -9.33
N ALA A 15 5.92 -3.15 -9.90
CA ALA A 15 6.11 -2.38 -11.13
C ALA A 15 5.57 -3.08 -12.39
N PHE A 16 5.74 -4.40 -12.51
CA PHE A 16 5.45 -5.12 -13.76
C PHE A 16 4.36 -6.19 -13.66
N PHE A 17 4.11 -6.72 -12.45
CA PHE A 17 3.24 -7.88 -12.25
C PHE A 17 2.02 -7.60 -11.35
N GLY A 18 1.71 -6.32 -11.10
CA GLY A 18 0.56 -5.92 -10.28
C GLY A 18 0.63 -6.40 -8.82
N GLY A 19 1.83 -6.63 -8.29
CA GLY A 19 2.06 -7.15 -6.94
C GLY A 19 2.16 -8.66 -6.85
N ASP A 20 2.14 -9.40 -7.97
CA ASP A 20 2.37 -10.84 -7.96
C ASP A 20 3.87 -11.17 -7.77
N HIS A 21 4.25 -11.36 -6.51
CA HIS A 21 5.62 -11.69 -6.11
C HIS A 21 6.14 -13.01 -6.70
N GLU A 22 5.25 -13.98 -6.97
CA GLU A 22 5.66 -15.28 -7.49
C GLU A 22 6.09 -15.17 -8.96
N LYS A 23 5.29 -14.48 -9.77
CA LYS A 23 5.67 -14.18 -11.17
C LYS A 23 6.96 -13.40 -11.25
N SER A 24 7.12 -12.39 -10.39
CA SER A 24 8.36 -11.62 -10.35
C SER A 24 9.58 -12.45 -9.97
N CYS A 25 9.43 -13.38 -9.02
CA CYS A 25 10.53 -14.26 -8.63
C CYS A 25 10.89 -15.25 -9.75
N ASN A 26 9.89 -15.80 -10.44
CA ASN A 26 10.12 -16.68 -11.58
C ASN A 26 10.81 -15.94 -12.72
N PHE A 27 10.36 -14.72 -13.03
CA PHE A 27 10.99 -13.85 -14.03
C PHE A 27 12.46 -13.57 -13.70
N LEU A 28 12.77 -13.12 -12.49
CA LEU A 28 14.16 -12.80 -12.11
C LEU A 28 15.08 -14.02 -12.08
N LYS A 29 14.53 -15.21 -11.83
CA LYS A 29 15.25 -16.48 -11.89
C LYS A 29 15.50 -16.93 -13.33
N GLU A 30 14.49 -16.83 -14.19
CA GLU A 30 14.57 -17.26 -15.60
C GLU A 30 15.61 -16.46 -16.37
N TYR A 31 15.60 -15.13 -16.19
CA TYR A 31 16.56 -14.22 -16.81
C TYR A 31 17.94 -14.19 -16.13
N GLN A 32 18.19 -15.06 -15.15
CA GLN A 32 19.46 -15.17 -14.41
C GLN A 32 19.92 -13.90 -13.69
N TYR A 33 19.03 -12.92 -13.46
CA TYR A 33 19.36 -11.73 -12.67
C TYR A 33 19.58 -12.06 -11.20
N ILE A 34 18.77 -12.95 -10.64
CA ILE A 34 18.90 -13.45 -9.26
C ILE A 34 18.71 -14.97 -9.28
N PRO A 35 19.76 -15.75 -9.60
CA PRO A 35 19.65 -17.20 -9.79
C PRO A 35 19.32 -17.94 -8.48
N CYS A 36 19.72 -17.40 -7.32
CA CYS A 36 19.47 -17.99 -6.00
C CYS A 36 18.13 -17.51 -5.40
N MET A 37 17.02 -17.83 -6.06
CA MET A 37 15.68 -17.46 -5.61
C MET A 37 15.14 -18.42 -4.53
N ILE A 38 14.51 -17.88 -3.48
CA ILE A 38 13.92 -18.66 -2.38
C ILE A 38 12.45 -18.99 -2.66
N SER A 39 11.88 -19.98 -1.95
CA SER A 39 10.46 -20.32 -2.10
C SER A 39 9.54 -19.17 -1.69
N LYS A 40 8.34 -19.12 -2.29
CA LYS A 40 7.29 -18.10 -2.03
C LYS A 40 7.06 -17.82 -0.54
N SER A 41 6.94 -18.87 0.27
CA SER A 41 6.73 -18.74 1.72
C SER A 41 7.92 -18.08 2.44
N ARG A 42 9.15 -18.42 2.05
CA ARG A 42 10.38 -17.82 2.60
C ARG A 42 10.51 -16.36 2.17
N PHE A 43 10.16 -16.06 0.92
CA PHE A 43 10.16 -14.72 0.38
C PHE A 43 9.20 -13.80 1.13
N ASN A 44 7.94 -14.21 1.30
CA ASN A 44 6.95 -13.42 2.03
C ASN A 44 7.37 -13.13 3.47
N ARG A 45 7.94 -14.13 4.18
CA ARG A 45 8.47 -13.90 5.54
C ARG A 45 9.62 -12.89 5.56
N ARG A 46 10.47 -12.87 4.54
CA ARG A 46 11.57 -11.91 4.45
C ARG A 46 11.09 -10.51 4.11
N VAL A 47 10.15 -10.38 3.18
CA VAL A 47 9.53 -9.08 2.87
C VAL A 47 8.85 -8.50 4.11
N ALA A 48 8.09 -9.32 4.84
CA ALA A 48 7.45 -8.91 6.08
C ALA A 48 8.44 -8.60 7.22
N GLY A 49 9.66 -9.17 7.17
CA GLY A 49 10.72 -8.92 8.14
C GLY A 49 11.55 -7.67 7.85
N ILE A 50 11.37 -7.02 6.69
CA ILE A 50 12.06 -5.76 6.39
C ILE A 50 11.37 -4.64 7.15
N PRO A 51 12.11 -3.86 7.97
CA PRO A 51 11.52 -2.76 8.73
C PRO A 51 10.86 -1.72 7.83
N GLU A 52 9.71 -1.19 8.26
CA GLU A 52 8.94 -0.21 7.49
C GLU A 52 9.76 1.05 7.14
N PHE A 53 10.66 1.49 8.03
CA PHE A 53 11.49 2.67 7.78
C PHE A 53 12.37 2.54 6.54
N VAL A 54 12.79 1.31 6.19
CA VAL A 54 13.61 1.04 5.00
C VAL A 54 12.77 1.25 3.74
N TRP A 55 11.54 0.75 3.74
CA TRP A 55 10.59 0.96 2.65
C TRP A 55 10.21 2.42 2.49
N ARG A 56 10.01 3.13 3.61
CA ARG A 56 9.70 4.55 3.62
C ARG A 56 10.84 5.39 3.05
N GLY A 57 12.07 5.16 3.50
CA GLY A 57 13.24 5.87 2.98
C GLY A 57 13.45 5.63 1.47
N LEU A 58 13.19 4.41 0.99
CA LEU A 58 13.21 4.13 -0.44
C LEU A 58 12.11 4.89 -1.19
N ALA A 59 10.88 4.91 -0.67
CA ALA A 59 9.77 5.63 -1.27
C ALA A 59 10.01 7.14 -1.30
N ASP A 60 10.55 7.71 -0.23
CA ASP A 60 10.90 9.13 -0.14
C ASP A 60 12.00 9.50 -1.13
N TRP A 61 13.01 8.62 -1.30
CA TRP A 61 14.05 8.81 -2.29
C TRP A 61 13.50 8.73 -3.72
N LEU A 62 12.66 7.73 -4.03
CA LEU A 62 11.99 7.62 -5.32
C LEU A 62 11.08 8.81 -5.60
N ALA A 63 10.33 9.27 -4.61
CA ALA A 63 9.48 10.46 -4.71
C ALA A 63 10.34 11.69 -4.98
N SER A 64 11.44 11.87 -4.26
CA SER A 64 12.37 12.98 -4.48
C SER A 64 13.01 12.95 -5.87
N ALA A 65 13.32 11.75 -6.39
CA ALA A 65 13.83 11.58 -7.75
C ALA A 65 12.76 11.83 -8.83
N ALA A 66 11.50 11.48 -8.55
CA ALA A 66 10.37 11.69 -9.46
C ALA A 66 9.88 13.16 -9.46
N HIS A 67 9.97 13.83 -8.31
CA HIS A 67 9.69 15.26 -8.16
C HIS A 67 10.90 16.10 -8.57
N GLY A 68 11.27 16.03 -9.85
CA GLY A 68 12.10 17.06 -10.46
C GLY A 68 11.31 18.38 -10.50
N ALA A 69 11.66 19.31 -9.61
CA ALA A 69 11.13 20.68 -9.49
C ALA A 69 9.60 20.83 -9.32
N ASP A 70 9.19 21.18 -8.10
CA ASP A 70 8.00 21.97 -7.77
C ASP A 70 6.69 21.66 -8.52
N SER A 71 6.17 20.42 -8.38
CA SER A 71 4.76 20.18 -8.65
C SER A 71 3.91 20.47 -7.40
N PRO A 72 2.98 21.45 -7.43
CA PRO A 72 2.12 21.72 -6.29
C PRO A 72 1.23 20.50 -6.04
N LYS A 73 1.33 19.94 -4.83
CA LYS A 73 0.52 18.81 -4.38
C LYS A 73 -0.90 19.29 -4.07
N ILE A 74 -1.71 19.51 -5.11
CA ILE A 74 -3.13 19.86 -4.96
C ILE A 74 -3.91 18.55 -4.85
N TYR A 75 -4.40 18.26 -3.64
CA TYR A 75 -5.28 17.11 -3.38
C TYR A 75 -6.72 17.59 -3.33
N ILE A 76 -7.55 17.12 -4.25
CA ILE A 76 -9.00 17.29 -4.18
C ILE A 76 -9.55 16.08 -3.44
N ALA A 77 -9.94 16.28 -2.18
CA ALA A 77 -10.58 15.24 -1.39
C ALA A 77 -12.09 15.21 -1.72
N ASP A 78 -12.47 14.32 -2.63
CA ASP A 78 -13.88 14.08 -2.93
C ASP A 78 -14.46 13.10 -1.89
N SER A 79 -15.14 13.66 -0.89
CA SER A 79 -15.82 12.85 0.13
C SER A 79 -17.16 12.38 -0.41
N PHE A 80 -17.14 11.38 -1.29
CA PHE A 80 -18.38 10.70 -1.67
C PHE A 80 -18.90 9.91 -0.47
N PRO A 81 -20.16 10.11 -0.03
CA PRO A 81 -20.75 9.31 1.02
C PRO A 81 -20.87 7.88 0.52
N VAL A 82 -20.01 6.99 1.05
CA VAL A 82 -20.09 5.56 0.77
C VAL A 82 -21.23 5.00 1.63
N PRO A 83 -22.30 4.45 1.03
CA PRO A 83 -23.36 3.82 1.80
C PRO A 83 -22.74 2.68 2.60
N VAL A 84 -23.06 2.63 3.89
CA VAL A 84 -22.57 1.57 4.76
C VAL A 84 -23.01 0.23 4.19
N CYS A 85 -22.07 -0.58 3.71
CA CYS A 85 -22.38 -1.93 3.25
C CYS A 85 -23.07 -2.66 4.39
N ARG A 86 -24.31 -3.12 4.19
CA ARG A 86 -25.10 -3.89 5.16
C ARG A 86 -24.49 -5.29 5.34
N ASN A 87 -23.30 -5.36 5.94
CA ASN A 87 -22.57 -6.61 6.12
C ASN A 87 -23.16 -7.37 7.32
N ILE A 88 -23.47 -8.66 7.17
CA ILE A 88 -24.12 -9.50 8.20
C ILE A 88 -23.34 -9.48 9.53
N ARG A 89 -22.04 -9.15 9.51
CA ARG A 89 -21.15 -9.07 10.68
C ARG A 89 -20.95 -7.65 11.27
N ILE A 90 -21.67 -6.63 10.82
CA ILE A 90 -21.52 -5.24 11.32
C ILE A 90 -21.62 -5.12 12.85
N LYS A 91 -22.45 -5.95 13.51
CA LYS A 91 -22.60 -5.93 14.98
C LYS A 91 -21.31 -6.21 15.76
N ARG A 92 -20.25 -6.67 15.09
CA ARG A 92 -18.93 -6.97 15.69
C ARG A 92 -17.84 -5.97 15.26
N CYS A 93 -18.17 -4.94 14.51
CA CYS A 93 -17.22 -3.93 14.08
C CYS A 93 -16.92 -2.95 15.22
N LYS A 94 -15.65 -2.77 15.57
CA LYS A 94 -15.20 -1.77 16.57
C LYS A 94 -15.45 -0.32 16.14
N ILE A 95 -15.60 -0.09 14.83
CA ILE A 95 -15.76 1.23 14.21
C ILE A 95 -17.25 1.66 14.21
N TYR A 96 -18.18 0.70 14.10
CA TYR A 96 -19.61 0.94 14.03
C TYR A 96 -20.29 0.50 15.33
N ASN A 97 -20.37 1.40 16.30
CA ASN A 97 -21.10 1.17 17.55
C ASN A 97 -22.59 1.47 17.34
N GLY A 98 -23.33 0.51 16.77
CA GLY A 98 -24.78 0.23 16.95
C GLY A 98 -25.85 1.34 16.82
N ASN A 99 -25.49 2.61 16.74
CA ASN A 99 -26.34 3.75 17.08
C ASN A 99 -26.47 4.73 15.92
N VAL A 100 -26.07 4.35 14.71
CA VAL A 100 -26.22 5.18 13.52
C VAL A 100 -27.46 4.71 12.80
N SER A 101 -28.59 5.37 13.09
CA SER A 101 -29.77 5.34 12.21
C SER A 101 -29.36 5.77 10.81
N GLU A 102 -30.06 5.27 9.79
CA GLU A 102 -29.80 5.46 8.35
C GLU A 102 -29.85 6.93 7.86
N ASP A 103 -29.87 7.88 8.78
CA ASP A 103 -29.96 9.30 8.50
C ASP A 103 -28.58 9.93 8.60
N ILE A 104 -28.03 10.24 7.42
CA ILE A 104 -27.16 11.38 7.13
C ILE A 104 -26.51 11.96 8.39
N LEU A 105 -25.24 11.63 8.65
CA LEU A 105 -24.46 12.44 9.60
C LEU A 105 -24.52 13.89 9.11
N PRO A 106 -25.05 14.84 9.90
CA PRO A 106 -24.93 16.23 9.55
C PRO A 106 -23.43 16.54 9.62
N VAL A 107 -22.87 16.92 8.47
CA VAL A 107 -21.58 17.62 8.43
C VAL A 107 -21.83 18.99 9.06
N SER A 108 -21.97 19.03 10.39
CA SER A 108 -22.02 20.27 11.15
C SER A 108 -20.62 20.85 11.14
N GLY A 109 -20.52 22.03 10.54
CA GLY A 109 -19.27 22.64 10.16
C GLY A 109 -18.29 22.92 11.29
N ASN A 110 -17.02 23.00 10.91
CA ASN A 110 -16.25 24.19 11.21
C ASN A 110 -15.20 24.39 10.11
N ILE A 111 -15.54 25.32 9.22
CA ILE A 111 -14.64 25.93 8.26
C ILE A 111 -13.66 26.76 9.11
N PHE A 112 -12.43 26.29 9.25
CA PHE A 112 -11.38 27.06 9.91
C PHE A 112 -11.14 28.33 9.11
N THR A 113 -11.56 29.46 9.69
CA THR A 113 -11.06 30.80 9.41
C THR A 113 -9.83 31.02 10.28
N GLY A 114 -8.75 31.52 9.69
CA GLY A 114 -7.48 31.82 10.35
C GLY A 114 -6.34 31.85 9.36
#